data_AF-A0A8X6XEK8-F1
#
_entry.id   AF-A0A8X6XEK8-F1
#
_cell.length_a   1.000
_cell.length_b   1.000
_cell.length_c   1.000
_cell.angle_alpha   90.00
_cell.angle_beta   90.00
_cell.angle_gamma   90.00
#
_symmetry.space_group_name_H-M   'P 1'
#
loop_
_entity.id
_entity.type
_entity.pdbx_description
1 polymer ?
#
loop_
_entity_poly.entity_id
_entity_poly.type
_entity_poly.pdbx_seq_one_letter_code
_entity_poly.pdbx_strand_id
1 'polypeptide(L)'
;MNPADLLSCGCSPSKLLKSKWWEGLACLKENPENWPTGEVIGQPSEIDVERKNIKIVNIDPANDAPLLWHLHNLSNYNKIIKVFGWILRFINNCRKPCNKCTEPELSFFEIENSEK
;
A
#
# COMPACT_ATOMS: atom_id res chain seq x y z
N MET A 1 26.05 3.72 0.60
CA MET A 1 24.76 3.90 1.30
C MET A 1 23.87 4.71 0.38
N ASN A 2 22.68 4.21 0.04
CA ASN A 2 21.78 4.85 -0.89
C ASN A 2 21.18 6.12 -0.21
N PRO A 3 20.94 7.23 -0.92
CA PRO A 3 20.22 8.39 -0.37
C PRO A 3 18.94 8.06 0.40
N ALA A 4 18.18 7.07 -0.04
CA ALA A 4 16.96 6.62 0.65
C ALA A 4 17.28 6.13 2.07
N ASP A 5 18.31 5.31 2.24
CA ASP A 5 18.74 4.78 3.55
C ASP A 5 19.15 5.90 4.49
N LEU A 6 19.85 6.92 3.99
CA LEU A 6 20.29 8.06 4.79
C LEU A 6 19.10 8.84 5.34
N LEU A 7 18.09 9.11 4.52
CA LEU A 7 16.91 9.85 4.95
C LEU A 7 16.02 9.00 5.88
N SER A 8 15.82 7.72 5.56
CA SER A 8 15.04 6.80 6.39
C SER A 8 15.66 6.58 7.78
N CYS A 9 16.98 6.64 7.90
CA CYS A 9 17.70 6.51 9.18
C CYS A 9 17.89 7.83 9.95
N GLY A 10 17.21 8.92 9.55
CA GLY A 10 17.27 10.19 10.28
C GLY A 10 18.59 10.95 10.13
N CYS A 11 19.22 10.91 8.96
CA CYS A 11 20.43 11.67 8.69
C CYS A 11 20.19 13.19 8.79
N SER A 12 20.97 13.87 9.64
CA SER A 12 20.93 15.33 9.76
C SER A 12 21.31 16.03 8.43
N PRO A 13 20.79 17.24 8.15
CA PRO A 13 21.12 17.98 6.92
C PRO A 13 22.63 18.18 6.71
N SER A 14 23.38 18.50 7.77
CA SER A 14 24.83 18.70 7.69
C SER A 14 25.61 17.43 7.35
N LYS A 15 25.11 16.26 7.79
CA LYS A 15 25.70 14.95 7.49
C LYS A 15 25.33 14.49 6.08
N LEU A 16 24.13 14.81 5.61
CA LEU A 16 23.70 14.57 4.23
C LEU A 16 24.52 15.40 3.23
N LEU A 17 24.79 16.66 3.54
CA LEU A 17 25.55 17.56 2.67
C LEU A 17 27.01 17.12 2.49
N LYS A 18 27.57 16.45 3.51
CA LYS A 18 28.92 15.85 3.48
C LYS A 18 28.94 14.45 2.88
N SER A 19 27.78 13.80 2.69
CA SER A 19 27.73 12.46 2.13
C SER A 19 27.71 12.52 0.60
N LYS A 20 28.38 11.56 -0.04
CA LYS A 20 28.43 11.41 -1.51
C LYS A 20 27.37 10.45 -1.99
N TRP A 21 26.14 10.63 -1.50
CA TRP A 21 25.05 9.69 -1.72
C TRP A 21 24.74 9.49 -3.23
N TRP A 22 25.00 10.51 -4.05
CA TRP A 22 24.84 10.46 -5.51
C TRP A 22 25.91 9.65 -6.24
N GLU A 23 27.05 9.32 -5.61
CA GLU A 23 28.10 8.50 -6.23
C GLU A 23 27.79 6.99 -6.16
N GLY A 24 26.72 6.60 -5.46
CA GLY A 24 26.34 5.21 -5.22
C GLY A 24 27.23 4.51 -4.18
N LEU A 25 26.95 3.23 -3.94
CA LEU A 25 27.82 2.37 -3.13
C LEU A 25 29.13 2.13 -3.86
N ALA A 26 30.27 2.26 -3.17
CA ALA A 26 31.58 2.02 -3.76
C ALA A 26 31.72 0.61 -4.37
N CYS A 27 31.10 -0.40 -3.75
CA CYS A 27 31.10 -1.78 -4.24
C CYS A 27 30.44 -1.94 -5.61
N LEU A 28 29.53 -1.06 -6.02
CA LEU A 28 28.93 -1.10 -7.37
C LEU A 28 29.93 -0.75 -8.47
N LYS A 29 31.05 -0.11 -8.12
CA LYS A 29 32.15 0.18 -9.05
C LYS A 29 33.15 -0.98 -9.14
N GLU A 30 33.05 -1.96 -8.23
CA GLU A 30 33.90 -3.14 -8.21
C GLU A 30 33.28 -4.28 -9.03
N ASN A 31 34.09 -5.30 -9.32
CA ASN A 31 33.63 -6.53 -9.98
C ASN A 31 32.51 -7.17 -9.13
N PRO A 32 31.44 -7.72 -9.74
CA PRO A 32 30.39 -8.47 -9.06
C PRO A 32 30.87 -9.47 -8.00
N GLU A 33 32.04 -10.08 -8.18
CA GLU A 33 32.64 -11.01 -7.21
C GLU A 33 33.05 -10.35 -5.89
N ASN A 34 33.36 -9.05 -5.92
CA ASN A 34 33.71 -8.25 -4.74
C ASN A 34 32.49 -7.56 -4.12
N TRP A 35 31.29 -7.76 -4.67
CA TRP A 35 30.11 -7.18 -4.07
C TRP A 35 29.89 -7.79 -2.69
N PRO A 36 29.40 -7.01 -1.71
CA PRO A 36 29.06 -7.56 -0.42
C PRO A 36 27.99 -8.63 -0.64
N THR A 37 28.39 -9.89 -0.50
CA THR A 37 27.47 -11.02 -0.50
C THR A 37 26.82 -10.97 0.87
N GLY A 38 25.71 -10.24 0.97
CA GLY A 38 25.02 -10.09 2.24
C GLY A 38 24.51 -11.44 2.69
N GLU A 39 25.09 -12.00 3.76
CA GLU A 39 24.25 -12.73 4.71
C GLU A 39 23.15 -11.75 5.11
N VAL A 40 21.90 -12.17 4.95
CA VAL A 40 20.75 -11.40 5.40
C VAL A 40 20.83 -11.37 6.93
N ILE A 41 21.56 -10.40 7.47
CA ILE A 41 21.58 -10.09 8.90
C ILE A 41 20.33 -9.24 9.14
N GLY A 42 19.18 -9.90 9.12
CA GLY A 42 17.92 -9.37 9.60
C GLY A 42 17.30 -10.46 10.46
N GLN A 43 17.06 -10.17 11.73
CA GLN A 43 16.23 -11.06 12.53
C GLN A 43 14.88 -11.18 11.79
N PRO A 44 14.32 -12.39 11.59
CA PRO A 44 13.06 -12.58 10.86
C PRO A 44 11.96 -11.61 11.34
N SER A 45 11.98 -11.30 12.64
CA SER A 45 11.09 -10.35 13.29
C SER A 45 11.13 -8.94 12.70
N GLU A 46 12.29 -8.40 12.31
CA GLU A 46 12.40 -7.03 11.77
C GLU A 46 11.85 -6.93 10.35
N ILE A 47 12.06 -7.98 9.54
CA ILE A 47 11.52 -8.10 8.18
C ILE A 47 9.98 -8.21 8.22
N ASP A 48 9.44 -8.91 9.22
CA ASP A 48 8.00 -9.09 9.38
C ASP A 48 7.29 -7.82 9.90
N VAL A 49 7.99 -6.88 10.55
CA VAL A 49 7.41 -5.56 10.90
C VAL A 49 7.16 -4.70 9.65
N GLU A 50 8.05 -4.75 8.64
CA GLU A 50 7.86 -4.01 7.39
C GLU A 50 6.88 -4.67 6.42
N ARG A 51 6.68 -5.99 6.53
CA ARG A 51 5.62 -6.68 5.79
C ARG A 51 4.27 -6.26 6.34
N LYS A 52 3.68 -5.22 5.75
CA LYS A 52 2.23 -5.05 5.80
C LYS A 52 1.61 -6.38 5.38
N ASN A 53 0.64 -6.88 6.16
CA ASN A 53 -0.17 -8.04 5.82
C ASN A 53 -1.02 -7.75 4.58
N ILE A 54 -0.38 -7.69 3.41
CA ILE A 54 -1.03 -7.45 2.14
C ILE A 54 -1.58 -8.81 1.71
N LYS A 55 -2.90 -8.96 1.81
CA LYS A 55 -3.60 -10.07 1.16
C LYS A 55 -3.58 -9.80 -0.34
N ILE A 56 -2.69 -10.48 -1.06
CA ILE A 56 -2.68 -10.47 -2.52
C ILE A 56 -3.79 -11.42 -2.98
N VAL A 57 -4.79 -10.87 -3.66
CA VAL A 57 -5.84 -11.66 -4.33
C VAL A 57 -5.44 -11.77 -5.80
N ASN A 58 -5.23 -13.00 -6.27
CA ASN A 58 -5.02 -13.27 -7.68
C ASN A 58 -6.39 -13.30 -8.38
N ILE A 59 -6.56 -12.44 -9.38
CA ILE A 59 -7.75 -12.40 -10.24
C ILE A 59 -7.46 -13.23 -11.48
N ASP A 60 -8.30 -14.22 -11.77
CA ASP A 60 -8.23 -15.01 -13.00
C ASP A 60 -9.19 -14.41 -14.05
N PRO A 61 -8.69 -13.83 -15.15
CA PRO A 61 -9.54 -13.21 -16.17
C PRO A 61 -10.59 -14.14 -16.78
N ALA A 62 -10.37 -15.46 -16.79
CA ALA A 62 -11.30 -16.42 -17.36
C ALA A 62 -12.49 -16.72 -16.43
N ASN A 63 -12.24 -16.74 -15.12
CA ASN A 63 -13.24 -17.07 -14.11
C ASN A 63 -13.87 -15.82 -13.44
N ASP A 64 -13.13 -14.72 -13.40
CA ASP A 64 -13.50 -13.46 -12.75
C ASP A 64 -13.88 -12.37 -13.76
N ALA A 65 -14.16 -12.72 -15.02
CA ALA A 65 -14.53 -11.77 -16.07
C ALA A 65 -15.63 -10.76 -15.67
N PRO A 66 -16.69 -11.13 -14.91
CA PRO A 66 -17.68 -10.18 -14.42
C PRO A 66 -17.08 -9.16 -13.44
N LEU A 67 -16.27 -9.62 -12.49
CA LEU A 67 -15.57 -8.77 -11.53
C LEU A 67 -14.61 -7.81 -12.26
N LEU A 68 -13.85 -8.33 -13.24
CA LEU A 68 -12.92 -7.55 -14.06
C LEU A 68 -13.64 -6.47 -14.88
N TRP A 69 -14.81 -6.78 -15.45
CA TRP A 69 -15.63 -5.81 -16.18
C TRP A 69 -16.12 -4.68 -15.26
N HIS A 70 -16.56 -5.02 -14.05
CA HIS A 70 -16.92 -4.02 -13.05
C HIS A 70 -15.70 -3.17 -12.66
N LEU A 71 -14.54 -3.77 -12.40
CA LEU A 71 -13.30 -3.07 -12.06
C LEU A 71 -12.77 -2.18 -13.20
N HIS A 72 -12.88 -2.63 -14.45
CA HIS A 72 -12.49 -1.85 -15.64
C HIS A 72 -13.34 -0.56 -15.78
N ASN A 73 -14.62 -0.64 -15.44
CA ASN A 73 -15.52 0.53 -15.43
C ASN A 73 -15.34 1.43 -14.19
N LEU A 74 -14.52 0.99 -13.24
CA LEU A 74 -14.15 1.68 -12.01
C LEU A 74 -12.82 2.43 -12.13
N SER A 75 -12.44 2.86 -13.33
CA SER A 75 -11.26 3.72 -13.56
C SER A 75 -11.30 5.10 -12.87
N ASN A 76 -12.39 5.40 -12.16
CA ASN A 76 -12.55 6.62 -11.37
C ASN A 76 -12.65 6.25 -9.88
N TYR A 77 -11.62 6.64 -9.12
CA TYR A 77 -11.53 6.42 -7.68
C TYR A 77 -12.79 6.88 -6.93
N ASN A 78 -13.31 8.07 -7.24
CA ASN A 78 -14.50 8.60 -6.56
C ASN A 78 -15.75 7.73 -6.83
N LYS A 79 -15.84 7.08 -8.00
CA LYS A 79 -16.92 6.12 -8.27
C LYS A 79 -16.77 4.87 -7.42
N ILE A 80 -15.55 4.35 -7.26
CA ILE A 80 -15.25 3.21 -6.39
C ILE A 80 -15.67 3.50 -4.96
N ILE A 81 -15.22 4.62 -4.40
CA ILE A 81 -15.51 5.00 -3.01
C ILE A 81 -17.02 5.09 -2.77
N LYS A 82 -17.78 5.67 -3.71
CA LYS A 82 -19.25 5.71 -3.62
C LYS A 82 -19.87 4.30 -3.66
N VAL A 83 -19.43 3.43 -4.56
CA VAL A 83 -19.94 2.05 -4.66
C VAL A 83 -19.66 1.29 -3.35
N PHE A 84 -18.45 1.37 -2.82
CA PHE A 84 -18.08 0.75 -1.55
C PHE A 84 -18.91 1.30 -0.38
N GLY A 85 -19.14 2.61 -0.34
CA GLY A 85 -19.99 3.22 0.69
C GLY A 85 -21.41 2.68 0.70
N TRP A 86 -22.01 2.51 -0.48
CA TRP A 86 -23.34 1.90 -0.59
C TRP A 86 -23.36 0.43 -0.19
N ILE A 87 -22.34 -0.35 -0.56
CA ILE A 87 -22.20 -1.75 -0.14
C ILE A 87 -22.09 -1.85 1.38
N LEU A 88 -21.26 -1.01 2.01
CA LEU A 88 -21.07 -0.98 3.46
C LEU A 88 -22.34 -0.55 4.20
N ARG A 89 -23.05 0.48 3.70
CA ARG A 89 -24.35 0.90 4.24
C ARG A 89 -25.37 -0.24 4.16
N PHE A 90 -25.44 -0.93 3.02
CA PHE A 90 -26.32 -2.09 2.85
C PHE A 90 -26.00 -3.18 3.88
N ILE A 91 -24.73 -3.59 4.01
CA ILE A 91 -24.29 -4.59 4.99
C ILE A 91 -24.66 -4.17 6.41
N ASN A 92 -24.42 -2.91 6.78
CA ASN A 92 -24.74 -2.40 8.12
C ASN A 92 -26.26 -2.38 8.37
N ASN A 93 -27.06 -2.01 7.37
CA ASN A 93 -28.52 -2.05 7.44
C ASN A 93 -29.07 -3.48 7.57
N CYS A 94 -28.42 -4.47 6.94
CA CYS A 94 -28.74 -5.88 7.12
C CYS A 94 -28.40 -6.37 8.54
N ARG A 95 -27.28 -5.88 9.11
CA ARG A 95 -26.84 -6.25 10.48
C ARG A 95 -27.63 -5.56 11.58
N LYS A 96 -28.16 -4.36 11.35
CA LYS A 96 -28.87 -3.53 12.34
C LYS A 96 -30.27 -3.15 11.83
N PRO A 97 -31.22 -4.10 11.76
CA PRO A 97 -32.51 -3.88 11.13
C PRO A 97 -33.37 -2.79 11.81
N CYS A 98 -33.14 -2.50 13.10
CA CYS A 98 -33.87 -1.46 13.84
C CYS A 98 -33.32 -0.04 13.66
N ASN A 99 -32.09 0.12 13.14
CA ASN A 99 -31.41 1.42 12.99
C ASN A 99 -30.85 1.54 11.56
N LYS A 100 -31.73 1.42 10.56
CA LYS A 100 -31.35 1.50 9.16
C LYS A 100 -31.08 2.95 8.75
N CYS A 101 -30.00 3.18 8.03
CA CYS A 101 -29.74 4.44 7.35
C CYS A 101 -30.42 4.41 5.98
N THR A 102 -31.41 5.30 5.78
CA THR A 102 -32.20 5.41 4.53
C THR A 102 -31.98 6.73 3.81
N GLU A 103 -31.00 7.52 4.24
CA GLU A 103 -30.69 8.80 3.61
C GLU A 103 -30.32 8.63 2.13
N PRO A 104 -30.72 9.54 1.24
CA PRO A 104 -30.48 9.42 -0.19
C PRO A 104 -29.01 9.59 -0.57
N GLU A 105 -28.23 10.25 0.29
CA GLU A 105 -26.80 10.50 0.08
C GLU A 105 -25.95 9.77 1.11
N LEU A 106 -24.70 9.45 0.72
CA LEU A 106 -23.69 8.94 1.63
C LEU A 106 -23.20 10.08 2.52
N SER A 107 -23.14 9.84 3.83
CA SER A 107 -22.54 10.80 4.75
C SER A 107 -21.03 10.88 4.55
N PHE A 108 -20.42 11.98 4.98
CA PHE A 108 -18.96 12.14 4.97
C PHE A 108 -18.23 10.96 5.62
N PHE A 109 -18.71 10.50 6.77
CA PHE A 109 -18.11 9.37 7.49
C PHE A 109 -18.18 8.05 6.72
N GLU A 110 -19.24 7.82 5.95
CA GLU A 110 -19.34 6.61 5.12
C GLU A 110 -18.41 6.67 3.92
N ILE A 111 -18.20 7.86 3.35
CA ILE A 111 -17.22 8.08 2.29
C ILE A 111 -15.81 7.81 2.83
N GLU A 112 -15.44 8.40 3.97
CA GLU A 112 -14.13 8.19 4.60
C GLU A 112 -13.90 6.71 4.97
N ASN A 113 -14.92 6.03 5.49
CA ASN A 113 -14.83 4.62 5.84
C ASN A 113 -14.72 3.70 4.62
N SER A 114 -15.07 4.17 3.43
CA SER A 114 -14.95 3.41 2.18
C SER A 114 -13.56 3.46 1.57
N GLU A 115 -12.68 4.34 2.07
CA GLU A 115 -11.28 4.47 1.63
C GLU A 115 -10.31 3.56 2.41
N LYS A 116 -10.77 2.99 3.54
CA LYS A 116 -9.98 2.17 4.47
C LYS A 116 -10.10 0.69 4.16
#